data_AF-S7MZZ0-F1
#
_entry.id   AF-S7MZZ0-F1
#
_cell.length_a   1.000
_cell.length_b   1.000
_cell.length_c   1.000
_cell.angle_alpha   90.00
_cell.angle_beta   90.00
_cell.angle_gamma   90.00
#
_symmetry.space_group_name_H-M   'P 1'
#
loop_
_entity.id
_entity.type
_entity.pdbx_description
1 polymer ?
#
loop_
_entity_poly.entity_id
_entity_poly.type
_entity_poly.pdbx_seq_one_letter_code
_entity_poly.pdbx_strand_id
1 'polypeptide(L)'
;MASAWWPCLIVALLSSSVAFGFPRSPSRPLEKADNIEVYSTKVSCKVTSRFAHNVVTTRAANRANAAKDVSFDVELPKTAFITNFTLTIDGVTYPGNVKEKEVAKKQYEKAVSQGKTAGLVKASGRKLEKFTVSVNVAAGSKVMFQLTYEELLKRNKGKYEMYLKVQPKQLVKDFENVVFVIDISGSMSGRKIEQTRDALLKILEDIKEEDYLNFILFDSDVTTWKDTLVQATPENIQEAREFVKNVRDRGMTNINDGLLTGISMLNKAREEHTVPERSTSIVIMLTDRDANVGESRPAKIQENVLSAIKGRFPLYTLGFGKDLNLNLLESLALENDGFARHIYEDSDANLQLQVCLVLEYSWSFLTENHK
;
A
#
# COMPACT_ATOMS: atom_id res chain seq x y z
N MET A 1 -32.74 -0.73 18.75
CA MET A 1 -32.14 -0.98 20.08
C MET A 1 -31.41 -2.30 20.04
N ALA A 2 -30.21 -2.40 20.64
CA ALA A 2 -29.33 -3.58 20.75
C ALA A 2 -28.98 -4.29 19.42
N SER A 3 -27.78 -4.18 18.80
CA SER A 3 -26.38 -4.16 19.27
C SER A 3 -25.86 -5.47 19.88
N ALA A 4 -25.23 -6.32 19.06
CA ALA A 4 -24.25 -7.33 19.50
C ALA A 4 -23.39 -7.79 18.30
N TRP A 5 -22.17 -7.26 18.18
CA TRP A 5 -21.09 -7.79 17.33
C TRP A 5 -20.12 -8.57 18.23
N TRP A 6 -19.38 -9.58 17.72
CA TRP A 6 -18.10 -10.17 18.22
C TRP A 6 -17.85 -11.59 17.61
N PRO A 7 -16.65 -12.23 17.73
CA PRO A 7 -15.53 -12.06 16.80
C PRO A 7 -15.23 -13.34 15.98
N CYS A 8 -14.58 -13.19 14.81
CA CYS A 8 -14.29 -14.28 13.85
C CYS A 8 -13.31 -15.35 14.39
N LEU A 9 -13.28 -16.58 13.86
CA LEU A 9 -12.38 -17.67 14.32
C LEU A 9 -11.91 -18.65 13.20
N ILE A 10 -10.65 -19.13 13.22
CA ILE A 10 -9.89 -19.54 11.99
C ILE A 10 -9.13 -20.94 12.02
N VAL A 11 -9.24 -21.79 10.96
CA VAL A 11 -8.49 -23.09 10.63
C VAL A 11 -8.97 -24.45 11.26
N ALA A 12 -8.82 -25.71 10.75
CA ALA A 12 -9.07 -26.50 9.49
C ALA A 12 -8.45 -27.97 9.48
N LEU A 13 -9.15 -29.06 9.08
CA LEU A 13 -8.53 -30.43 8.85
C LEU A 13 -9.03 -31.19 7.57
N LEU A 14 -8.28 -32.22 7.16
CA LEU A 14 -8.20 -32.88 5.83
C LEU A 14 -9.14 -34.09 5.59
N SER A 15 -9.30 -34.45 4.30
CA SER A 15 -9.49 -35.83 3.82
C SER A 15 -8.91 -35.99 2.39
N SER A 16 -8.71 -37.24 1.93
CA SER A 16 -7.90 -37.60 0.76
C SER A 16 -8.56 -38.66 -0.13
N SER A 17 -8.36 -38.60 -1.46
CA SER A 17 -8.27 -39.76 -2.38
C SER A 17 -7.87 -39.33 -3.81
N VAL A 18 -7.41 -40.28 -4.63
CA VAL A 18 -6.70 -40.08 -5.91
C VAL A 18 -7.42 -40.78 -7.07
N ALA A 19 -7.41 -40.18 -8.28
CA ALA A 19 -7.52 -40.90 -9.56
C ALA A 19 -6.90 -40.08 -10.72
N PHE A 20 -6.41 -40.75 -11.75
CA PHE A 20 -5.61 -40.20 -12.86
C PHE A 20 -6.45 -39.95 -14.14
N GLY A 21 -6.07 -38.97 -14.95
CA GLY A 21 -6.58 -38.81 -16.33
C GLY A 21 -6.34 -37.42 -16.93
N PHE A 22 -5.55 -37.32 -18.00
CA PHE A 22 -5.32 -36.09 -18.76
C PHE A 22 -6.04 -36.11 -20.12
N PRO A 23 -7.11 -35.32 -20.31
CA PRO A 23 -7.50 -34.81 -21.61
C PRO A 23 -6.93 -33.39 -21.79
N ARG A 24 -6.28 -33.13 -22.93
CA ARG A 24 -5.95 -31.75 -23.36
C ARG A 24 -7.25 -31.04 -23.74
N SER A 25 -7.67 -30.04 -22.96
CA SER A 25 -8.70 -29.10 -23.40
C SER A 25 -8.08 -27.95 -24.21
N PRO A 26 -8.80 -27.40 -25.21
CA PRO A 26 -8.37 -26.19 -25.89
C PRO A 26 -8.40 -25.00 -24.92
N SER A 27 -7.48 -24.05 -25.11
CA SER A 27 -7.37 -22.84 -24.30
C SER A 27 -8.65 -22.00 -24.39
N ARG A 28 -9.49 -22.11 -23.37
CA ARG A 28 -10.68 -21.26 -23.21
C ARG A 28 -10.18 -19.81 -23.03
N PRO A 29 -10.74 -18.81 -23.75
CA PRO A 29 -10.46 -17.41 -23.46
C PRO A 29 -10.75 -17.11 -21.99
N LEU A 30 -9.97 -16.21 -21.39
CA LEU A 30 -10.21 -15.72 -20.04
C LEU A 30 -11.55 -14.95 -20.02
N GLU A 31 -12.63 -15.65 -19.71
CA GLU A 31 -13.92 -15.02 -19.40
C GLU A 31 -13.70 -13.98 -18.29
N LYS A 32 -14.34 -12.81 -18.40
CA LYS A 32 -14.51 -11.87 -17.28
C LYS A 32 -15.44 -12.53 -16.25
N ALA A 33 -14.89 -13.50 -15.53
CA ALA A 33 -15.61 -14.36 -14.61
C ALA A 33 -15.64 -13.72 -13.22
N ASP A 34 -16.86 -13.59 -12.70
CA ASP A 34 -17.25 -12.82 -11.52
C ASP A 34 -17.07 -11.29 -11.59
N ASN A 35 -18.16 -10.58 -11.27
CA ASN A 35 -18.20 -9.13 -11.02
C ASN A 35 -17.50 -8.76 -9.68
N ILE A 36 -16.51 -9.53 -9.26
CA ILE A 36 -15.68 -9.28 -8.07
C ILE A 36 -14.34 -8.75 -8.54
N GLU A 37 -14.17 -7.44 -8.39
CA GLU A 37 -12.97 -6.73 -8.84
C GLU A 37 -11.98 -6.61 -7.68
N VAL A 38 -10.83 -7.29 -7.76
CA VAL A 38 -9.67 -7.03 -6.90
C VAL A 38 -8.86 -5.93 -7.58
N TYR A 39 -8.89 -4.73 -7.01
CA TYR A 39 -8.30 -3.53 -7.61
C TYR A 39 -6.98 -3.11 -6.95
N SER A 40 -6.57 -3.74 -5.85
CA SER A 40 -5.24 -3.55 -5.27
C SER A 40 -4.83 -4.76 -4.43
N THR A 41 -3.54 -5.12 -4.45
CA THR A 41 -2.95 -6.11 -3.55
C THR A 41 -1.50 -5.73 -3.25
N LYS A 42 -1.26 -5.27 -2.02
CA LYS A 42 0.05 -4.83 -1.53
C LYS A 42 0.61 -5.83 -0.53
N VAL A 43 1.93 -6.06 -0.56
CA VAL A 43 2.65 -6.82 0.46
C VAL A 43 3.77 -5.97 1.03
N SER A 44 3.73 -5.64 2.31
CA SER A 44 4.86 -5.02 3.02
C SER A 44 5.63 -6.09 3.81
N CYS A 45 6.96 -5.99 3.84
CA CYS A 45 7.83 -6.86 4.62
C CYS A 45 8.91 -6.04 5.34
N LYS A 46 9.02 -6.23 6.67
CA LYS A 46 10.07 -5.63 7.50
C LYS A 46 10.86 -6.74 8.18
N VAL A 47 12.16 -6.85 7.86
CA VAL A 47 13.05 -7.85 8.46
C VAL A 47 13.96 -7.19 9.50
N THR A 48 13.74 -7.50 10.77
CA THR A 48 14.55 -7.00 11.89
C THR A 48 15.26 -8.15 12.59
N SER A 49 16.59 -8.15 12.67
CA SER A 49 17.37 -9.16 13.43
C SER A 49 17.04 -10.63 13.10
N ARG A 50 16.71 -10.93 11.82
CA ARG A 50 16.23 -12.22 11.24
C ARG A 50 14.74 -12.50 11.36
N PHE A 51 13.97 -11.62 11.99
CA PHE A 51 12.54 -11.76 12.15
C PHE A 51 11.81 -10.97 11.07
N ALA A 52 11.10 -11.66 10.18
CA ALA A 52 10.37 -11.08 9.06
C ALA A 52 8.91 -10.86 9.46
N HIS A 53 8.50 -9.61 9.57
CA HIS A 53 7.12 -9.18 9.77
C HIS A 53 6.51 -8.84 8.41
N ASN A 54 5.42 -9.53 8.03
CA ASN A 54 4.79 -9.39 6.72
C ASN A 54 3.34 -8.94 6.89
N VAL A 55 2.91 -7.98 6.06
CA VAL A 55 1.52 -7.50 5.98
C VAL A 55 1.05 -7.62 4.54
N VAL A 56 0.03 -8.43 4.28
CA VAL A 56 -0.60 -8.58 2.96
C VAL A 56 -1.97 -7.93 3.00
N THR A 57 -2.16 -6.87 2.21
CA THR A 57 -3.42 -6.12 2.13
C THR A 57 -4.01 -6.20 0.72
N THR A 58 -5.20 -6.79 0.59
CA THR A 58 -5.95 -6.90 -0.66
C THR A 58 -7.26 -6.12 -0.56
N ARG A 59 -7.55 -5.30 -1.58
CA ARG A 59 -8.80 -4.53 -1.68
C ARG A 59 -9.62 -5.03 -2.86
N ALA A 60 -10.90 -5.26 -2.62
CA ALA A 60 -11.85 -5.74 -3.63
C ALA A 60 -13.20 -5.03 -3.55
N ALA A 61 -13.93 -5.02 -4.66
CA ALA A 61 -15.27 -4.46 -4.78
C ALA A 61 -16.23 -5.48 -5.40
N ASN A 62 -17.41 -5.65 -4.80
CA ASN A 62 -18.48 -6.40 -5.46
C ASN A 62 -19.23 -5.46 -6.40
N ARG A 63 -18.95 -5.56 -7.70
CA ARG A 63 -19.62 -4.81 -8.77
C ARG A 63 -20.90 -5.48 -9.27
N ALA A 64 -21.32 -6.60 -8.68
CA ALA A 64 -22.62 -7.20 -8.98
C ALA A 64 -23.76 -6.37 -8.37
N ASN A 65 -24.92 -6.52 -9.00
CA ASN A 65 -26.23 -6.09 -8.51
C ASN A 65 -26.85 -7.04 -7.45
N ALA A 66 -26.07 -7.99 -6.93
CA ALA A 66 -26.45 -8.92 -5.87
C ALA A 66 -25.27 -9.18 -4.93
N ALA A 67 -25.53 -9.62 -3.70
CA ALA A 67 -24.47 -10.02 -2.78
C ALA A 67 -23.71 -11.25 -3.30
N LYS A 68 -22.38 -11.25 -3.15
CA LYS A 68 -21.49 -12.31 -3.68
C LYS A 68 -20.35 -12.61 -2.73
N ASP A 69 -19.86 -13.84 -2.79
CA ASP A 69 -18.71 -14.27 -2.02
C ASP A 69 -17.40 -13.76 -2.63
N VAL A 70 -16.62 -13.05 -1.84
CA VAL A 70 -15.27 -12.57 -2.19
C VAL A 70 -14.25 -13.41 -1.44
N SER A 71 -13.34 -14.04 -2.18
CA SER A 71 -12.26 -14.85 -1.60
C SER A 71 -10.95 -14.08 -1.51
N PHE A 72 -10.31 -14.08 -0.34
CA PHE A 72 -8.93 -13.67 -0.13
C PHE A 72 -8.05 -14.91 0.05
N ASP A 73 -7.03 -15.06 -0.79
CA ASP A 73 -6.12 -16.21 -0.82
C ASP A 73 -4.66 -15.74 -0.70
N VAL A 74 -3.93 -16.25 0.30
CA VAL A 74 -2.49 -16.00 0.49
C VAL A 74 -1.77 -17.32 0.77
N GLU A 75 -0.59 -17.53 0.18
CA GLU A 75 0.27 -18.67 0.52
C GLU A 75 1.48 -18.19 1.35
N LEU A 76 1.51 -18.61 2.61
CA LEU A 76 2.54 -18.29 3.60
C LEU A 76 3.48 -19.49 3.85
N PRO A 77 4.73 -19.26 4.29
CA PRO A 77 5.62 -20.33 4.73
C PRO A 77 5.05 -21.13 5.92
N LYS A 78 5.27 -22.45 5.96
CA LYS A 78 4.94 -23.31 7.13
C LYS A 78 5.69 -22.95 8.41
N THR A 79 6.76 -22.18 8.27
CA THR A 79 7.58 -21.62 9.34
C THR A 79 7.06 -20.27 9.86
N ALA A 80 6.10 -19.67 9.15
CA ALA A 80 5.44 -18.45 9.57
C ALA A 80 4.22 -18.75 10.46
N PHE A 81 3.89 -17.81 11.34
CA PHE A 81 2.66 -17.81 12.12
C PHE A 81 1.85 -16.54 11.87
N ILE A 82 0.53 -16.68 11.80
CA ILE A 82 -0.39 -15.57 11.60
C ILE A 82 -0.58 -14.86 12.94
N THR A 83 -0.29 -13.56 13.00
CA THR A 83 -0.42 -12.75 14.21
C THR A 83 -1.69 -11.92 14.21
N ASN A 84 -2.15 -11.46 13.05
CA ASN A 84 -3.38 -10.71 12.93
C ASN A 84 -4.06 -10.97 11.57
N PHE A 85 -5.38 -10.85 11.55
CA PHE A 85 -6.16 -10.76 10.32
C PHE A 85 -7.29 -9.77 10.55
N THR A 86 -7.44 -8.77 9.69
CA THR A 86 -8.53 -7.80 9.73
C THR A 86 -9.30 -7.82 8.41
N LEU A 87 -10.62 -7.68 8.55
CA LEU A 87 -11.58 -7.60 7.46
C LEU A 87 -12.31 -6.27 7.60
N THR A 88 -12.20 -5.36 6.64
CA THR A 88 -12.92 -4.08 6.66
C THR A 88 -13.94 -4.05 5.53
N ILE A 89 -15.22 -3.88 5.85
CA ILE A 89 -16.32 -3.76 4.86
C ILE A 89 -16.94 -2.39 5.03
N ASP A 90 -16.97 -1.59 3.95
CA ASP A 90 -17.56 -0.24 3.93
C ASP A 90 -17.16 0.65 5.14
N GLY A 91 -15.88 0.61 5.51
CA GLY A 91 -15.30 1.37 6.64
C GLY A 91 -15.38 0.69 8.01
N VAL A 92 -16.12 -0.42 8.14
CA VAL A 92 -16.26 -1.17 9.39
C VAL A 92 -15.21 -2.27 9.49
N THR A 93 -14.31 -2.18 10.47
CA THR A 93 -13.25 -3.18 10.70
C THR A 93 -13.67 -4.28 11.68
N TYR A 94 -13.52 -5.52 11.24
CA TYR A 94 -13.76 -6.75 11.98
C TYR A 94 -12.42 -7.48 12.25
N PRO A 95 -11.98 -7.60 13.52
CA PRO A 95 -10.78 -8.35 13.85
C PRO A 95 -11.02 -9.87 13.80
N GLY A 96 -10.09 -10.58 13.19
CA GLY A 96 -9.98 -12.04 13.18
C GLY A 96 -9.33 -12.57 14.46
N ASN A 97 -10.03 -13.44 15.18
CA ASN A 97 -9.41 -14.20 16.27
C ASN A 97 -8.69 -15.40 15.67
N VAL A 98 -7.36 -15.37 15.67
CA VAL A 98 -6.54 -16.51 15.24
C VAL A 98 -6.61 -17.57 16.34
N LYS A 99 -6.94 -18.81 15.97
CA LYS A 99 -6.98 -19.96 16.90
C LYS A 99 -6.36 -21.20 16.28
N GLU A 100 -6.18 -22.22 17.12
CA GLU A 100 -5.64 -23.51 16.70
C GLU A 100 -6.52 -24.24 15.68
N LYS A 101 -5.81 -25.01 14.85
CA LYS A 101 -6.25 -25.75 13.68
C LYS A 101 -7.36 -26.79 13.90
N GLU A 102 -7.58 -27.29 15.11
CA GLU A 102 -8.73 -28.17 15.38
C GLU A 102 -9.95 -27.43 15.93
N VAL A 103 -9.70 -26.42 16.78
CA VAL A 103 -10.73 -25.65 17.47
C VAL A 103 -11.61 -24.93 16.47
N ALA A 104 -10.99 -24.31 15.47
CA ALA A 104 -11.68 -23.43 14.55
C ALA A 104 -12.14 -24.10 13.25
N LYS A 105 -11.80 -25.36 12.98
CA LYS A 105 -12.47 -26.17 11.94
C LYS A 105 -13.95 -26.30 12.30
N LYS A 106 -14.18 -26.68 13.56
CA LYS A 106 -15.50 -26.85 14.16
C LYS A 106 -16.28 -25.53 14.18
N GLN A 107 -15.59 -24.39 14.39
CA GLN A 107 -16.23 -23.08 14.32
C GLN A 107 -16.51 -22.63 12.88
N TYR A 108 -15.62 -22.91 11.92
CA TYR A 108 -15.84 -22.68 10.49
C TYR A 108 -17.06 -23.47 9.97
N GLU A 109 -17.13 -24.78 10.24
CA GLU A 109 -18.23 -25.65 9.79
C GLU A 109 -19.58 -25.18 10.38
N LYS A 110 -19.58 -24.75 11.65
CA LYS A 110 -20.74 -24.13 12.31
C LYS A 110 -21.08 -22.72 11.78
N ALA A 111 -20.09 -21.95 11.34
CA ALA A 111 -20.29 -20.62 10.76
C ALA A 111 -20.89 -20.71 9.34
N VAL A 112 -20.32 -21.55 8.48
CA VAL A 112 -20.80 -21.76 7.10
C VAL A 112 -22.21 -22.34 7.08
N SER A 113 -22.53 -23.31 7.94
CA SER A 113 -23.91 -23.82 8.09
C SER A 113 -24.90 -22.80 8.66
N GLN A 114 -24.42 -21.66 9.19
CA GLN A 114 -25.21 -20.51 9.62
C GLN A 114 -25.14 -19.31 8.65
N GLY A 115 -24.57 -19.49 7.44
CA GLY A 115 -24.41 -18.41 6.46
C GLY A 115 -23.42 -17.32 6.86
N LYS A 116 -22.50 -17.59 7.80
CA LYS A 116 -21.53 -16.61 8.32
C LYS A 116 -20.18 -16.73 7.61
N THR A 117 -19.59 -15.57 7.34
CA THR A 117 -18.19 -15.38 6.91
C THR A 117 -17.20 -16.11 7.81
N ALA A 118 -16.23 -16.83 7.22
CA ALA A 118 -15.24 -17.59 7.96
C ALA A 118 -13.90 -17.74 7.21
N GLY A 119 -12.82 -17.95 7.97
CA GLY A 119 -11.44 -18.07 7.46
C GLY A 119 -10.77 -19.40 7.78
N LEU A 120 -9.88 -19.86 6.90
CA LEU A 120 -9.39 -21.24 6.89
C LEU A 120 -7.96 -21.37 6.31
N VAL A 121 -6.98 -21.88 7.08
CA VAL A 121 -5.67 -22.29 6.53
C VAL A 121 -5.71 -23.75 6.09
N LYS A 122 -5.34 -24.05 4.84
CA LYS A 122 -5.11 -25.41 4.34
C LYS A 122 -3.66 -25.55 3.93
N ALA A 123 -3.01 -26.68 4.21
CA ALA A 123 -1.64 -26.91 3.77
C ALA A 123 -1.54 -26.84 2.23
N SER A 124 -0.54 -26.14 1.69
CA SER A 124 -0.35 -25.92 0.25
C SER A 124 1.01 -26.44 -0.20
N GLY A 125 1.05 -27.73 -0.55
CA GLY A 125 2.28 -28.40 -0.97
C GLY A 125 3.31 -28.58 0.14
N ARG A 126 4.60 -28.62 -0.24
CA ARG A 126 5.69 -29.04 0.66
C ARG A 126 6.08 -27.96 1.67
N LYS A 127 6.35 -26.73 1.22
CA LYS A 127 6.88 -25.61 2.05
C LYS A 127 5.84 -24.60 2.55
N LEU A 128 4.67 -24.50 1.90
CA LEU A 128 3.71 -23.42 2.14
C LEU A 128 2.39 -23.92 2.76
N GLU A 129 1.64 -23.01 3.37
CA GLU A 129 0.23 -23.17 3.72
C GLU A 129 -0.58 -22.06 3.06
N LYS A 130 -1.77 -22.38 2.56
CA LYS A 130 -2.71 -21.45 1.94
C LYS A 130 -3.74 -21.00 2.96
N PHE A 131 -3.69 -19.72 3.32
CA PHE A 131 -4.76 -19.03 4.01
C PHE A 131 -5.84 -18.62 2.99
N THR A 132 -7.09 -19.03 3.23
CA THR A 132 -8.26 -18.65 2.43
C THR A 132 -9.34 -18.11 3.36
N VAL A 133 -9.87 -16.94 3.05
CA VAL A 133 -11.07 -16.38 3.70
C VAL A 133 -12.10 -16.10 2.64
N SER A 134 -13.36 -16.44 2.90
CA SER A 134 -14.48 -16.10 2.03
C SER A 134 -15.55 -15.35 2.82
N VAL A 135 -15.98 -14.22 2.28
CA VAL A 135 -16.95 -13.29 2.88
C VAL A 135 -18.02 -12.96 1.87
N ASN A 136 -19.29 -13.00 2.29
CA ASN A 136 -20.38 -12.51 1.46
C ASN A 136 -20.42 -10.98 1.54
N VAL A 137 -20.22 -10.30 0.42
CA VAL A 137 -20.16 -8.84 0.30
C VAL A 137 -21.38 -8.36 -0.46
N ALA A 138 -22.07 -7.34 0.07
CA ALA A 138 -23.28 -6.78 -0.54
C ALA A 138 -23.01 -6.16 -1.93
N ALA A 139 -24.07 -5.93 -2.70
CA ALA A 139 -23.99 -5.31 -4.01
C ALA A 139 -23.42 -3.88 -3.91
N GLY A 140 -22.38 -3.56 -4.70
CA GLY A 140 -21.72 -2.25 -4.70
C GLY A 140 -20.71 -2.02 -3.57
N SER A 141 -20.72 -2.83 -2.52
CA SER A 141 -19.84 -2.70 -1.35
C SER A 141 -18.37 -3.01 -1.65
N LYS A 142 -17.49 -2.43 -0.83
CA LYS A 142 -16.04 -2.67 -0.86
C LYS A 142 -15.58 -3.45 0.36
N VAL A 143 -14.56 -4.28 0.15
CA VAL A 143 -13.93 -5.09 1.19
C VAL A 143 -12.41 -4.93 1.13
N MET A 144 -11.78 -4.80 2.29
CA MET A 144 -10.34 -4.85 2.49
C MET A 144 -10.02 -6.04 3.39
N PHE A 145 -9.08 -6.87 2.96
CA PHE A 145 -8.51 -7.94 3.74
C PHE A 145 -7.07 -7.55 4.07
N GLN A 146 -6.68 -7.69 5.33
CA GLN A 146 -5.30 -7.48 5.74
C GLN A 146 -4.85 -8.65 6.63
N LEU A 147 -3.78 -9.31 6.24
CA LEU A 147 -3.20 -10.47 6.93
C LEU A 147 -1.79 -10.11 7.40
N THR A 148 -1.54 -10.20 8.70
CA THR A 148 -0.20 -10.06 9.28
C THR A 148 0.32 -11.45 9.67
N TYR A 149 1.51 -11.79 9.18
CA TYR A 149 2.20 -13.03 9.55
C TYR A 149 3.70 -12.81 9.73
N GLU A 150 4.29 -13.58 10.65
CA GLU A 150 5.67 -13.40 11.07
C GLU A 150 6.46 -14.69 10.94
N GLU A 151 7.74 -14.58 10.53
CA GLU A 151 8.64 -15.71 10.36
C GLU A 151 10.02 -15.43 10.95
N LEU A 152 10.58 -16.37 11.70
CA LEU A 152 12.01 -16.37 12.04
C LEU A 152 12.82 -16.98 10.90
N LEU A 153 13.48 -16.14 10.10
CA LEU A 153 14.27 -16.56 8.95
C LEU A 153 15.46 -17.42 9.37
N LYS A 154 15.54 -18.64 8.82
CA LYS A 154 16.63 -19.58 9.11
C LYS A 154 17.79 -19.36 8.14
N ARG A 155 19.01 -19.27 8.68
CA ARG A 155 20.24 -19.15 7.87
C ARG A 155 20.59 -20.50 7.25
N ASN A 156 20.78 -20.54 5.93
CA ASN A 156 21.22 -21.72 5.19
C ASN A 156 22.33 -21.32 4.20
N LYS A 157 23.42 -22.10 4.13
CA LYS A 157 24.61 -21.83 3.29
C LYS A 157 25.07 -20.35 3.32
N GLY A 158 25.06 -19.75 4.51
CA GLY A 158 25.49 -18.37 4.74
C GLY A 158 24.43 -17.28 4.47
N LYS A 159 23.31 -17.60 3.80
CA LYS A 159 22.24 -16.66 3.42
C LYS A 159 20.96 -16.89 4.23
N TYR A 160 20.00 -15.96 4.15
CA TYR A 160 18.62 -16.15 4.58
C TYR A 160 17.74 -16.28 3.34
N GLU A 161 16.76 -17.18 3.37
CA GLU A 161 15.75 -17.34 2.32
C GLU A 161 14.37 -17.02 2.90
N MET A 162 13.61 -16.20 2.19
CA MET A 162 12.20 -15.91 2.49
C MET A 162 11.38 -16.25 1.25
N TYR A 163 10.25 -16.93 1.43
CA TYR A 163 9.38 -17.36 0.33
C TYR A 163 8.06 -16.57 0.40
N LEU A 164 7.95 -15.52 -0.41
CA LEU A 164 6.70 -14.80 -0.63
C LEU A 164 6.08 -15.27 -1.95
N LYS A 165 4.84 -15.76 -1.92
CA LYS A 165 4.11 -16.20 -3.12
C LYS A 165 2.97 -15.24 -3.42
N VAL A 166 3.20 -14.35 -4.39
CA VAL A 166 2.22 -13.38 -4.89
C VAL A 166 1.47 -13.99 -6.07
N GLN A 167 0.16 -14.22 -5.93
CA GLN A 167 -0.72 -14.74 -6.98
C GLN A 167 -2.11 -14.07 -6.93
N PRO A 168 -2.23 -12.80 -7.35
CA PRO A 168 -3.54 -12.19 -7.58
C PRO A 168 -4.27 -13.00 -8.67
N LYS A 169 -5.50 -13.46 -8.36
CA LYS A 169 -6.29 -14.31 -9.27
C LYS A 169 -6.78 -13.59 -10.54
N GLN A 170 -6.62 -12.28 -10.59
CA GLN A 170 -6.99 -11.40 -11.70
C GLN A 170 -5.89 -10.36 -11.88
N LEU A 171 -5.76 -9.82 -13.09
CA LEU A 171 -4.80 -8.75 -13.38
C LEU A 171 -5.20 -7.48 -12.60
N VAL A 172 -4.42 -7.13 -11.59
CA VAL A 172 -4.56 -5.87 -10.88
C VAL A 172 -3.90 -4.78 -11.73
N LYS A 173 -4.72 -3.91 -12.33
CA LYS A 173 -4.24 -2.67 -12.96
C LYS A 173 -4.25 -1.57 -11.89
N ASP A 174 -3.20 -1.50 -11.08
CA ASP A 174 -2.93 -0.32 -10.26
C ASP A 174 -2.40 0.78 -11.19
N PHE A 175 -3.28 1.71 -11.54
CA PHE A 175 -2.92 3.03 -12.06
C PHE A 175 -2.69 3.94 -10.86
N GLU A 176 -1.53 4.57 -10.74
CA GLU A 176 -1.21 5.38 -9.57
C GLU A 176 -1.31 6.89 -9.88
N ASN A 177 -2.05 7.65 -9.07
CA ASN A 177 -2.02 9.11 -9.08
C ASN A 177 -1.17 9.57 -7.89
N VAL A 178 0.01 10.13 -8.14
CA VAL A 178 0.95 10.43 -7.06
C VAL A 178 1.36 11.89 -7.07
N VAL A 179 1.26 12.52 -5.91
CA VAL A 179 1.78 13.88 -5.70
C VAL A 179 2.97 13.83 -4.76
N PHE A 180 4.11 14.29 -5.28
CA PHE A 180 5.33 14.47 -4.52
C PHE A 180 5.33 15.86 -3.88
N VAL A 181 5.36 15.94 -2.55
CA VAL A 181 5.38 17.18 -1.78
C VAL A 181 6.78 17.33 -1.17
N ILE A 182 7.62 18.15 -1.81
CA ILE A 182 9.07 18.17 -1.57
C ILE A 182 9.47 19.49 -0.93
N ASP A 183 10.09 19.39 0.24
CA ASP A 183 10.76 20.49 0.92
C ASP A 183 11.94 20.99 0.07
N ILE A 184 11.95 22.29 -0.20
CA ILE A 184 13.04 22.97 -0.87
C ILE A 184 13.57 24.14 -0.02
N SER A 185 13.36 24.09 1.31
CA SER A 185 13.86 25.08 2.26
C SER A 185 15.40 25.14 2.28
N GLY A 186 15.96 26.25 2.78
CA GLY A 186 17.41 26.45 2.84
C GLY A 186 18.20 25.38 3.63
N SER A 187 17.56 24.59 4.50
CA SER A 187 18.22 23.47 5.19
C SER A 187 18.51 22.27 4.29
N MET A 188 17.79 22.13 3.17
CA MET A 188 18.04 21.11 2.13
C MET A 188 19.31 21.38 1.30
N SER A 189 19.98 22.53 1.50
CA SER A 189 21.16 22.95 0.73
C SER A 189 22.30 21.90 0.66
N GLY A 190 23.00 21.89 -0.48
CA GLY A 190 24.08 20.95 -0.76
C GLY A 190 23.59 19.52 -1.00
N ARG A 191 24.16 18.54 -0.29
CA ARG A 191 23.95 17.10 -0.60
C ARG A 191 22.49 16.65 -0.48
N LYS A 192 21.67 17.24 0.40
CA LYS A 192 20.27 16.83 0.56
C LYS A 192 19.44 17.12 -0.69
N ILE A 193 19.51 18.33 -1.24
CA ILE A 193 18.79 18.67 -2.48
C ILE A 193 19.40 18.01 -3.73
N GLU A 194 20.69 17.69 -3.72
CA GLU A 194 21.32 16.82 -4.74
C GLU A 194 20.74 15.40 -4.70
N GLN A 195 20.84 14.72 -3.56
CA GLN A 195 20.36 13.34 -3.39
C GLN A 195 18.83 13.22 -3.57
N THR A 196 18.08 14.27 -3.21
CA THR A 196 16.64 14.37 -3.49
C THR A 196 16.37 14.40 -4.99
N ARG A 197 17.06 15.27 -5.76
CA ARG A 197 16.90 15.33 -7.22
C ARG A 197 17.30 14.03 -7.89
N ASP A 198 18.39 13.39 -7.47
CA ASP A 198 18.82 12.10 -8.00
C ASP A 198 17.75 11.01 -7.78
N ALA A 199 17.17 10.95 -6.58
CA ALA A 199 16.09 10.01 -6.28
C ALA A 199 14.83 10.29 -7.11
N LEU A 200 14.39 11.55 -7.22
CA LEU A 200 13.24 11.95 -8.05
C LEU A 200 13.46 11.64 -9.54
N LEU A 201 14.64 11.93 -10.08
CA LEU A 201 15.00 11.59 -11.45
C LEU A 201 15.01 10.08 -11.70
N LYS A 202 15.39 9.28 -10.70
CA LYS A 202 15.39 7.82 -10.79
C LYS A 202 13.97 7.23 -10.73
N ILE A 203 13.06 7.82 -9.96
CA ILE A 203 11.64 7.42 -9.93
C ILE A 203 10.95 7.73 -11.26
N LEU A 204 11.28 8.87 -11.89
CA LEU A 204 10.80 9.22 -13.23
C LEU A 204 11.30 8.27 -14.35
N GLU A 205 12.19 7.32 -14.05
CA GLU A 205 12.56 6.23 -14.98
C GLU A 205 11.74 4.96 -14.79
N ASP A 206 11.13 4.78 -13.61
CA ASP A 206 10.43 3.56 -13.22
C ASP A 206 8.89 3.74 -13.20
N ILE A 207 8.38 4.96 -13.42
CA ILE A 207 6.95 5.29 -13.53
C ILE A 207 6.35 4.89 -14.89
N LYS A 208 5.09 4.42 -14.91
CA LYS A 208 4.44 3.89 -16.12
C LYS A 208 3.66 4.97 -16.84
N GLU A 209 3.51 4.83 -18.16
CA GLU A 209 2.78 5.80 -18.99
C GLU A 209 1.31 5.97 -18.59
N GLU A 210 0.68 4.96 -17.98
CA GLU A 210 -0.69 5.04 -17.48
C GLU A 210 -0.85 5.68 -16.09
N ASP A 211 0.26 5.95 -15.39
CA ASP A 211 0.27 6.62 -14.09
C ASP A 211 0.17 8.16 -14.26
N TYR A 212 -0.28 8.85 -13.22
CA TYR A 212 -0.45 10.31 -13.18
C TYR A 212 0.40 10.90 -12.07
N LEU A 213 1.12 12.00 -12.34
CA LEU A 213 2.00 12.63 -11.37
C LEU A 213 1.90 14.14 -11.30
N ASN A 214 2.36 14.72 -10.19
CA ASN A 214 2.77 16.12 -10.11
C ASN A 214 3.78 16.35 -8.96
N PHE A 215 4.49 17.47 -9.02
CA PHE A 215 5.40 17.94 -7.98
C PHE A 215 4.87 19.22 -7.34
N ILE A 216 4.82 19.23 -6.01
CA ILE A 216 4.57 20.40 -5.17
C ILE A 216 5.88 20.65 -4.42
N LEU A 217 6.50 21.79 -4.67
CA LEU A 217 7.66 22.26 -3.92
C LEU A 217 7.17 23.23 -2.84
N PHE A 218 7.70 23.13 -1.63
CA PHE A 218 7.39 24.09 -0.57
C PHE A 218 8.66 24.64 0.09
N ASP A 219 8.62 25.95 0.34
CA ASP A 219 9.60 26.69 1.13
C ASP A 219 8.84 27.66 2.06
N SER A 220 9.10 28.96 2.00
CA SER A 220 8.18 29.98 2.52
C SER A 220 6.86 29.96 1.75
N ASP A 221 6.93 29.78 0.44
CA ASP A 221 5.81 29.71 -0.50
C ASP A 221 5.61 28.27 -1.02
N VAL A 222 4.47 28.03 -1.68
CA VAL A 222 4.19 26.75 -2.36
C VAL A 222 4.23 26.97 -3.87
N THR A 223 4.97 26.13 -4.60
CA THR A 223 5.10 26.17 -6.06
C THR A 223 4.79 24.80 -6.66
N THR A 224 3.91 24.75 -7.66
CA THR A 224 3.58 23.51 -8.38
C THR A 224 4.33 23.42 -9.71
N TRP A 225 4.61 22.21 -10.21
CA TRP A 225 5.14 22.03 -11.56
C TRP A 225 4.06 22.24 -12.64
N LYS A 226 2.86 21.69 -12.39
CA LYS A 226 1.65 21.87 -13.21
C LYS A 226 0.47 22.23 -12.30
N ASP A 227 -0.58 22.84 -12.85
CA ASP A 227 -1.79 23.20 -12.07
C ASP A 227 -2.69 21.99 -11.74
N THR A 228 -2.52 20.89 -12.46
CA THR A 228 -3.27 19.63 -12.31
C THR A 228 -2.34 18.44 -12.41
N LEU A 229 -2.79 17.26 -11.96
CA LEU A 229 -2.12 16.00 -12.28
C LEU A 229 -2.00 15.83 -13.80
N VAL A 230 -0.85 15.33 -14.25
CA VAL A 230 -0.58 15.02 -15.67
C VAL A 230 -0.22 13.55 -15.81
N GLN A 231 -0.67 12.95 -16.91
CA GLN A 231 -0.30 11.58 -17.27
C GLN A 231 1.20 11.50 -17.59
N ALA A 232 1.85 10.41 -17.21
CA ALA A 232 3.28 10.13 -17.39
C ALA A 232 3.70 9.81 -18.85
N THR A 233 3.21 10.57 -19.83
CA THR A 233 3.64 10.43 -21.23
C THR A 233 5.15 10.73 -21.37
N PRO A 234 5.85 10.20 -22.39
CA PRO A 234 7.27 10.46 -22.58
C PRO A 234 7.65 11.95 -22.59
N GLU A 235 6.79 12.80 -23.12
CA GLU A 235 6.94 14.26 -23.16
C GLU A 235 6.82 14.87 -21.76
N ASN A 236 5.76 14.53 -21.02
CA ASN A 236 5.56 14.99 -19.64
C ASN A 236 6.67 14.50 -18.71
N ILE A 237 7.19 13.29 -18.90
CA ILE A 237 8.33 12.76 -18.14
C ILE A 237 9.61 13.51 -18.48
N GLN A 238 9.85 13.88 -19.74
CA GLN A 238 11.00 14.71 -20.10
C GLN A 238 10.90 16.10 -19.46
N GLU A 239 9.73 16.76 -19.52
CA GLU A 239 9.48 18.04 -18.84
C GLU A 239 9.65 17.92 -17.31
N ALA A 240 9.16 16.84 -16.69
CA ALA A 240 9.33 16.56 -15.26
C ALA A 240 10.81 16.42 -14.89
N ARG A 241 11.61 15.73 -15.71
CA ARG A 241 13.06 15.59 -15.49
C ARG A 241 13.77 16.94 -15.59
N GLU A 242 13.33 17.84 -16.48
CA GLU A 242 13.88 19.18 -16.58
C GLU A 242 13.47 20.08 -15.41
N PHE A 243 12.23 19.97 -14.93
CA PHE A 243 11.77 20.62 -13.70
C PHE A 243 12.60 20.17 -12.50
N VAL A 244 12.69 18.85 -12.25
CA VAL A 244 13.43 18.26 -11.12
C VAL A 244 14.91 18.67 -11.12
N LYS A 245 15.59 18.65 -12.27
CA LYS A 245 17.00 19.10 -12.37
C LYS A 245 17.21 20.54 -11.89
N ASN A 246 16.24 21.41 -12.15
CA ASN A 246 16.27 22.84 -11.84
C ASN A 246 15.75 23.19 -10.43
N VAL A 247 15.29 22.21 -9.65
CA VAL A 247 14.96 22.41 -8.23
C VAL A 247 16.19 22.90 -7.47
N ARG A 248 16.01 23.92 -6.64
CA ARG A 248 17.03 24.55 -5.79
C ARG A 248 16.45 24.84 -4.43
N ASP A 249 17.30 24.79 -3.42
CA ASP A 249 16.97 25.26 -2.08
C ASP A 249 16.78 26.79 -2.05
N ARG A 250 15.78 27.26 -1.28
CA ARG A 250 15.47 28.67 -1.02
C ARG A 250 14.55 28.80 0.18
N GLY A 251 14.49 29.97 0.81
CA GLY A 251 13.43 30.31 1.77
C GLY A 251 13.39 29.47 3.05
N MET A 252 12.22 29.48 3.68
CA MET A 252 11.88 28.80 4.94
C MET A 252 11.05 27.53 4.67
N THR A 253 10.16 27.09 5.56
CA THR A 253 9.52 25.76 5.52
C THR A 253 8.03 25.81 5.91
N ASN A 254 7.14 25.67 4.92
CA ASN A 254 5.67 25.69 5.05
C ASN A 254 5.05 24.32 4.70
N ILE A 255 5.16 23.37 5.63
CA ILE A 255 4.68 21.99 5.45
C ILE A 255 3.15 21.93 5.27
N ASN A 256 2.41 22.76 6.02
CA ASN A 256 0.94 22.74 6.02
C ASN A 256 0.39 23.02 4.61
N ASP A 257 0.81 24.12 3.99
CA ASP A 257 0.24 24.53 2.72
C ASP A 257 0.76 23.65 1.56
N GLY A 258 2.00 23.15 1.64
CA GLY A 258 2.54 22.17 0.70
C GLY A 258 1.72 20.88 0.68
N LEU A 259 1.43 20.30 1.85
CA LEU A 259 0.58 19.12 1.99
C LEU A 259 -0.85 19.39 1.51
N LEU A 260 -1.49 20.46 2.00
CA LEU A 260 -2.87 20.78 1.62
C LEU A 260 -3.02 21.03 0.12
N THR A 261 -2.02 21.63 -0.54
CA THR A 261 -2.00 21.82 -2.00
C THR A 261 -2.00 20.48 -2.73
N GLY A 262 -1.12 19.54 -2.35
CA GLY A 262 -1.05 18.21 -2.97
C GLY A 262 -2.30 17.35 -2.72
N ILE A 263 -2.84 17.41 -1.50
CA ILE A 263 -4.09 16.71 -1.13
C ILE A 263 -5.28 17.29 -1.91
N SER A 264 -5.35 18.62 -2.04
CA SER A 264 -6.39 19.32 -2.82
C SER A 264 -6.33 18.91 -4.29
N MET A 265 -5.14 18.81 -4.88
CA MET A 265 -4.95 18.40 -6.27
C MET A 265 -5.47 16.98 -6.56
N LEU A 266 -5.17 16.00 -5.70
CA LEU A 266 -5.68 14.63 -5.83
C LEU A 266 -7.19 14.56 -5.64
N ASN A 267 -7.74 15.29 -4.67
CA ASN A 267 -9.18 15.37 -4.44
C ASN A 267 -9.90 15.97 -5.65
N LYS A 268 -9.41 17.12 -6.16
CA LYS A 268 -9.96 17.81 -7.32
C LYS A 268 -9.95 16.93 -8.57
N ALA A 269 -8.81 16.30 -8.89
CA ALA A 269 -8.71 15.43 -10.07
C ALA A 269 -9.70 14.26 -10.04
N ARG A 270 -9.96 13.71 -8.85
CA ARG A 270 -10.96 12.65 -8.65
C ARG A 270 -12.40 13.16 -8.72
N GLU A 271 -12.67 14.35 -8.18
CA GLU A 271 -14.00 14.99 -8.20
C GLU A 271 -14.37 15.46 -9.62
N GLU A 272 -13.39 15.94 -10.39
CA GLU A 272 -13.52 16.36 -11.80
C GLU A 272 -13.36 15.21 -12.82
N HIS A 273 -13.09 13.98 -12.35
CA HIS A 273 -12.91 12.78 -13.17
C HIS A 273 -11.80 12.89 -14.23
N THR A 274 -10.74 13.66 -13.93
CA THR A 274 -9.57 13.83 -14.83
C THR A 274 -8.52 12.74 -14.69
N VAL A 275 -8.72 11.81 -13.75
CA VAL A 275 -7.93 10.59 -13.53
C VAL A 275 -8.83 9.35 -13.59
N PRO A 276 -8.32 8.16 -13.95
CA PRO A 276 -9.16 6.95 -14.06
C PRO A 276 -9.88 6.62 -12.75
N GLU A 277 -11.18 6.30 -12.76
CA GLU A 277 -11.95 5.98 -11.54
C GLU A 277 -11.37 4.84 -10.67
N ARG A 278 -10.54 3.98 -11.28
CA ARG A 278 -9.91 2.80 -10.66
C ARG A 278 -8.49 3.06 -10.17
N SER A 279 -7.99 4.29 -10.30
CA SER A 279 -6.65 4.67 -9.87
C SER A 279 -6.51 4.72 -8.34
N THR A 280 -5.35 4.30 -7.86
CA THR A 280 -4.93 4.45 -6.47
C THR A 280 -4.22 5.81 -6.33
N SER A 281 -4.77 6.70 -5.51
CA SER A 281 -4.15 8.00 -5.21
C SER A 281 -3.17 7.88 -4.04
N ILE A 282 -2.05 8.61 -4.04
CA ILE A 282 -1.01 8.58 -2.99
C ILE A 282 -0.40 9.99 -2.85
N VAL A 283 -0.12 10.43 -1.62
CA VAL A 283 0.77 11.58 -1.36
C VAL A 283 2.08 11.07 -0.79
N ILE A 284 3.20 11.55 -1.30
CA ILE A 284 4.53 11.31 -0.71
C ILE A 284 5.18 12.64 -0.38
N MET A 285 5.45 12.87 0.90
CA MET A 285 6.08 14.09 1.40
C MET A 285 7.53 13.81 1.79
N LEU A 286 8.45 14.73 1.48
CA LEU A 286 9.83 14.74 1.94
C LEU A 286 10.13 16.07 2.64
N THR A 287 10.71 16.03 3.84
CA THR A 287 11.18 17.22 4.59
C THR A 287 12.43 16.93 5.38
N ASP A 288 13.27 17.93 5.63
CA ASP A 288 14.45 17.79 6.50
C ASP A 288 14.31 18.46 7.88
N ARG A 289 13.23 19.24 8.09
CA ARG A 289 13.00 20.04 9.30
C ARG A 289 11.50 20.24 9.61
N ASP A 290 11.24 20.96 10.70
CA ASP A 290 9.90 21.34 11.14
C ASP A 290 9.38 22.60 10.42
N ALA A 291 8.05 22.71 10.34
CA ALA A 291 7.37 23.89 9.82
C ALA A 291 7.68 25.15 10.64
N ASN A 292 8.07 26.22 9.96
CA ASN A 292 8.48 27.50 10.56
C ASN A 292 7.83 28.72 9.85
N VAL A 293 7.13 28.50 8.73
CA VAL A 293 6.25 29.46 8.05
C VAL A 293 4.86 28.84 7.89
N GLY A 294 3.81 29.69 7.89
CA GLY A 294 2.42 29.23 7.85
C GLY A 294 1.96 28.70 9.22
N GLU A 295 1.14 27.66 9.21
CA GLU A 295 0.76 26.93 10.43
C GLU A 295 1.89 25.97 10.83
N SER A 296 2.49 26.22 12.00
CA SER A 296 3.63 25.47 12.54
C SER A 296 3.26 24.56 13.72
N ARG A 297 2.02 24.61 14.22
CA ARG A 297 1.58 23.80 15.38
C ARG A 297 1.32 22.35 14.95
N PRO A 298 2.08 21.35 15.43
CA PRO A 298 1.97 19.95 15.00
C PRO A 298 0.52 19.42 14.98
N ALA A 299 -0.20 19.59 16.09
CA ALA A 299 -1.58 19.14 16.23
C ALA A 299 -2.57 19.80 15.25
N LYS A 300 -2.30 21.03 14.80
CA LYS A 300 -3.16 21.72 13.83
C LYS A 300 -2.86 21.29 12.39
N ILE A 301 -1.58 21.06 12.07
CA ILE A 301 -1.18 20.44 10.80
C ILE A 301 -1.83 19.05 10.65
N GLN A 302 -1.76 18.22 11.70
CA GLN A 302 -2.44 16.90 11.75
C GLN A 302 -3.95 17.02 11.49
N GLU A 303 -4.65 17.87 12.24
CA GLU A 303 -6.10 18.10 12.08
C GLU A 303 -6.45 18.55 10.64
N ASN A 304 -5.68 19.48 10.08
CA ASN A 304 -5.88 20.00 8.72
C ASN A 304 -5.70 18.90 7.66
N VAL A 305 -4.59 18.14 7.74
CA VAL A 305 -4.26 17.06 6.80
C VAL A 305 -5.28 15.92 6.86
N LEU A 306 -5.61 15.44 8.06
CA LEU A 306 -6.62 14.40 8.27
C LEU A 306 -7.99 14.83 7.73
N SER A 307 -8.39 16.09 7.97
CA SER A 307 -9.63 16.67 7.48
C SER A 307 -9.67 16.86 5.96
N ALA A 308 -8.51 16.99 5.30
CA ALA A 308 -8.41 17.13 3.85
C ALA A 308 -8.42 15.78 3.13
N ILE A 309 -7.68 14.79 3.66
CA ILE A 309 -7.59 13.43 3.09
C ILE A 309 -8.89 12.65 3.32
N LYS A 310 -9.45 12.68 4.53
CA LYS A 310 -10.70 11.95 4.90
C LYS A 310 -10.64 10.44 4.59
N GLY A 311 -9.48 9.80 4.80
CA GLY A 311 -9.26 8.38 4.49
C GLY A 311 -9.36 8.02 3.00
N ARG A 312 -9.23 8.99 2.07
CA ARG A 312 -9.33 8.74 0.63
C ARG A 312 -8.09 8.08 0.01
N PHE A 313 -6.91 8.31 0.58
CA PHE A 313 -5.61 7.82 0.09
C PHE A 313 -4.53 7.88 1.18
N PRO A 314 -3.47 7.04 1.09
CA PRO A 314 -2.35 7.08 2.02
C PRO A 314 -1.49 8.34 1.89
N LEU A 315 -0.94 8.79 3.02
CA LEU A 315 0.14 9.78 3.10
C LEU A 315 1.44 9.11 3.59
N TYR A 316 2.47 9.08 2.76
CA TYR A 316 3.81 8.63 3.14
C TYR A 316 4.69 9.85 3.47
N THR A 317 5.39 9.81 4.60
CA THR A 317 6.28 10.91 5.03
C THR A 317 7.73 10.45 5.14
N LEU A 318 8.64 11.17 4.50
CA LEU A 318 10.07 10.91 4.50
C LEU A 318 10.76 12.05 5.25
N GLY A 319 11.39 11.72 6.37
CA GLY A 319 12.18 12.67 7.17
C GLY A 319 13.66 12.53 6.86
N PHE A 320 14.30 13.55 6.29
CA PHE A 320 15.70 13.53 5.86
C PHE A 320 16.61 14.21 6.89
N GLY A 321 17.54 13.47 7.48
CA GLY A 321 18.51 14.03 8.43
C GLY A 321 18.00 14.06 9.86
N LYS A 322 18.63 14.85 10.73
CA LYS A 322 18.48 14.71 12.20
C LYS A 322 17.64 15.81 12.86
N ASP A 323 17.38 16.90 12.14
CA ASP A 323 16.84 18.14 12.71
C ASP A 323 15.31 18.27 12.54
N LEU A 324 14.59 17.16 12.68
CA LEU A 324 13.15 17.06 12.36
C LEU A 324 12.33 16.28 13.40
N ASN A 325 11.09 16.70 13.58
CA ASN A 325 10.12 16.08 14.49
C ASN A 325 9.53 14.79 13.88
N LEU A 326 10.27 13.70 14.04
CA LEU A 326 9.84 12.36 13.62
C LEU A 326 8.46 11.97 14.15
N ASN A 327 8.09 12.40 15.37
CA ASN A 327 6.78 12.09 15.95
C ASN A 327 5.63 12.73 15.13
N LEU A 328 5.80 13.97 14.66
CA LEU A 328 4.82 14.62 13.77
C LEU A 328 4.70 13.86 12.44
N LEU A 329 5.82 13.47 11.83
CA LEU A 329 5.81 12.73 10.56
C LEU A 329 5.17 11.34 10.71
N GLU A 330 5.49 10.61 11.79
CA GLU A 330 4.88 9.33 12.15
C GLU A 330 3.37 9.47 12.37
N SER A 331 2.92 10.47 13.13
CA SER A 331 1.49 10.70 13.35
C SER A 331 0.75 11.08 12.06
N LEU A 332 1.30 12.00 11.25
CA LEU A 332 0.70 12.41 9.97
C LEU A 332 0.48 11.21 9.04
N ALA A 333 1.46 10.32 8.93
CA ALA A 333 1.35 9.15 8.07
C ALA A 333 0.41 8.08 8.64
N LEU A 334 0.54 7.74 9.94
CA LEU A 334 -0.26 6.70 10.58
C LEU A 334 -1.76 7.06 10.67
N GLU A 335 -2.10 8.34 10.90
CA GLU A 335 -3.48 8.82 10.90
C GLU A 335 -4.14 8.78 9.51
N ASN A 336 -3.32 8.67 8.44
CA ASN A 336 -3.76 8.72 7.05
C ASN A 336 -3.29 7.48 6.28
N ASP A 337 -3.47 6.27 6.85
CA ASP A 337 -3.25 4.96 6.21
C ASP A 337 -1.85 4.72 5.59
N GLY A 338 -0.85 5.51 5.99
CA GLY A 338 0.52 5.46 5.47
C GLY A 338 1.57 5.03 6.49
N PHE A 339 2.83 5.34 6.17
CA PHE A 339 3.98 5.15 7.07
C PHE A 339 4.93 6.34 6.97
N ALA A 340 5.66 6.60 8.05
CA ALA A 340 6.81 7.49 8.04
C ALA A 340 8.11 6.70 7.89
N ARG A 341 9.13 7.30 7.27
CA ARG A 341 10.45 6.71 7.17
C ARG A 341 11.54 7.75 7.33
N HIS A 342 12.53 7.40 8.14
CA HIS A 342 13.72 8.20 8.35
C HIS A 342 14.78 7.89 7.27
N ILE A 343 15.34 8.94 6.68
CA ILE A 343 16.41 8.91 5.69
C ILE A 343 17.66 9.51 6.33
N TYR A 344 18.72 8.72 6.42
CA TYR A 344 19.97 9.16 7.06
C TYR A 344 20.83 9.96 6.08
N GLU A 345 21.39 11.09 6.53
CA GLU A 345 22.35 11.91 5.77
C GLU A 345 23.72 11.21 5.61
N ASP A 346 23.75 10.19 4.76
CA ASP A 346 24.96 9.46 4.36
C ASP A 346 25.07 9.42 2.82
N SER A 347 26.19 8.88 2.34
CA SER A 347 26.51 8.61 0.94
C SER A 347 25.45 7.80 0.18
N ASP A 348 24.64 6.99 0.87
CA ASP A 348 23.59 6.16 0.28
C ASP A 348 22.17 6.77 0.43
N ALA A 349 22.01 8.01 0.88
CA ALA A 349 20.68 8.60 1.10
C ALA A 349 19.81 8.63 -0.17
N ASN A 350 20.42 8.76 -1.36
CA ASN A 350 19.72 8.61 -2.64
C ASN A 350 19.20 7.17 -2.86
N LEU A 351 19.96 6.14 -2.46
CA LEU A 351 19.52 4.75 -2.47
C LEU A 351 18.47 4.49 -1.39
N GLN A 352 18.55 5.13 -0.22
CA GLN A 352 17.50 5.05 0.80
C GLN A 352 16.20 5.67 0.27
N LEU A 353 16.24 6.86 -0.33
CA LEU A 353 15.10 7.51 -0.97
C LEU A 353 14.55 6.65 -2.12
N GLN A 354 15.41 6.19 -3.04
CA GLN A 354 15.01 5.27 -4.11
C GLN A 354 14.39 4.00 -3.55
N VAL A 355 14.93 3.40 -2.48
CA VAL A 355 14.32 2.22 -1.84
C VAL A 355 12.98 2.54 -1.21
N CYS A 356 12.80 3.71 -0.58
CA CYS A 356 11.51 4.10 0.00
C CYS A 356 10.44 4.42 -1.05
N LEU A 357 10.87 4.96 -2.19
CA LEU A 357 9.99 5.45 -3.24
C LEU A 357 9.74 4.33 -4.27
N VAL A 358 10.80 3.76 -4.84
CA VAL A 358 10.73 2.66 -5.83
C VAL A 358 10.36 1.30 -5.22
N LEU A 359 10.83 0.88 -4.04
CA LEU A 359 10.33 -0.40 -3.46
C LEU A 359 8.93 -0.28 -2.84
N GLU A 360 8.23 0.84 -2.98
CA GLU A 360 6.82 0.96 -2.57
C GLU A 360 5.91 1.22 -3.78
N TYR A 361 6.38 1.98 -4.80
CA TYR A 361 5.80 2.02 -6.16
C TYR A 361 5.90 0.66 -6.86
N SER A 362 7.09 0.05 -6.91
CA SER A 362 7.34 -1.19 -7.65
C SER A 362 7.02 -2.46 -6.87
N TRP A 363 6.67 -2.37 -5.58
CA TRP A 363 6.20 -3.55 -4.81
C TRP A 363 4.67 -3.70 -4.84
N SER A 364 3.95 -2.71 -5.39
CA SER A 364 2.69 -2.93 -6.11
C SER A 364 2.88 -3.81 -7.37
N PHE A 365 4.12 -3.99 -7.86
CA PHE A 365 4.41 -4.41 -9.24
C PHE A 365 5.29 -5.67 -9.42
N LEU A 366 5.79 -6.32 -8.37
CA LEU A 366 6.55 -7.59 -8.53
C LEU A 366 5.65 -8.81 -8.81
N THR A 367 4.94 -8.77 -9.93
CA THR A 367 4.28 -9.91 -10.57
C THR A 367 4.60 -9.97 -12.06
N GLU A 368 5.86 -10.15 -12.46
CA GLU A 368 6.13 -10.74 -13.79
C GLU A 368 7.44 -11.54 -13.91
N ASN A 369 7.30 -12.72 -14.50
CA ASN A 369 8.28 -13.48 -15.31
C ASN A 369 9.76 -13.57 -14.87
N HIS A 370 10.07 -14.65 -14.14
CA HIS A 370 11.19 -15.51 -14.56
C HIS A 370 10.68 -16.88 -14.98
N LYS A 371 10.94 -17.24 -16.24
CA LYS A 371 10.80 -18.60 -16.80
C LYS A 371 12.01 -19.45 -16.43
#